data_AF-A0A180FGQ9-F1
#
_entry.id   AF-A0A180FGQ9-F1
#
_cell.length_a   1.000
_cell.length_b   1.000
_cell.length_c   1.000
_cell.angle_alpha   90.00
_cell.angle_beta   90.00
_cell.angle_gamma   90.00
#
_symmetry.space_group_name_H-M   'P 1'
#
loop_
_entity.id
_entity.type
_entity.pdbx_description
1 polymer ?
#
loop_
_entity_poly.entity_id
_entity_poly.type
_entity_poly.pdbx_seq_one_letter_code
_entity_poly.pdbx_strand_id
1 'polypeptide(L)'
;MVLNYIWIAFFLIAFAVALCKLVFTGDTQVFTDIINSSFASAKSGFEISLGLTGVLSLWLGIMKIGEKGGVIQAFARLSAPIFSKLFPDIPAGHPVTGSIFMNFSANLLGLDNAATPMGLKAMQQLQELNGGKDTASNPMIMFLCINASGLTLIPITIMMYRAQLGAANPSDIFLPVMLATFIATLVAVLTVCFRQKINLLQKNLLLFFGGLGAAIAGLILLFRSMEQEQMSLYSTLFANTLLFTIICGFIVCGIRKRVNVYDAFIEGAKEGFKTAVTIIPYLIAILVGIGVFRASGAMDFLIEGIRLGVASAGINTDFVEALPTMLMKPLSGSGSRGMMLDAMNTYGTDSFAGRLACIVQGSTDTTFYVVALYYGSAGIRNTRYTISCSLLADLTGFIASVVLAYMFFG
;
A
#
# COMPACT_ATOMS: atom_id res chain seq x y z
N MET A 1 0.89 -6.81 -18.34
CA MET A 1 2.19 -6.86 -19.04
C MET A 1 3.33 -7.17 -18.06
N VAL A 2 3.64 -6.33 -17.05
CA VAL A 2 4.75 -6.59 -16.11
C VAL A 2 4.59 -7.89 -15.29
N LEU A 3 3.42 -8.12 -14.68
CA LEU A 3 3.18 -9.33 -13.87
C LEU A 3 3.35 -10.63 -14.66
N ASN A 4 3.05 -10.62 -15.97
CA ASN A 4 3.28 -11.76 -16.86
C ASN A 4 4.78 -12.09 -16.96
N TYR A 5 5.62 -11.08 -17.17
CA TYR A 5 7.07 -11.29 -17.23
C TYR A 5 7.65 -11.73 -15.90
N ILE A 6 7.16 -11.17 -14.78
CA ILE A 6 7.60 -11.58 -13.43
C ILE A 6 7.22 -13.03 -13.17
N TRP A 7 5.99 -13.43 -13.48
CA TRP A 7 5.53 -14.80 -13.31
C TRP A 7 6.32 -15.78 -14.17
N ILE A 8 6.55 -15.47 -15.46
CA ILE A 8 7.41 -16.26 -16.33
C ILE A 8 8.84 -16.36 -15.76
N ALA A 9 9.40 -15.24 -15.29
CA ALA A 9 10.74 -15.19 -14.72
C ALA A 9 10.86 -16.08 -13.48
N PHE A 10 9.86 -16.10 -12.59
CA PHE A 10 9.89 -16.98 -11.42
C PHE A 10 10.04 -18.45 -11.81
N PHE A 11 9.29 -18.93 -12.81
CA PHE A 11 9.39 -20.32 -13.25
C PHE A 11 10.68 -20.61 -14.03
N LEU A 12 11.07 -19.75 -14.98
CA LEU A 12 12.24 -20.00 -15.82
C LEU A 12 13.55 -19.89 -15.03
N ILE A 13 13.67 -18.90 -14.13
CA ILE A 13 14.84 -18.76 -13.27
C ILE A 13 14.87 -19.92 -12.27
N ALA A 14 13.74 -20.28 -11.65
CA ALA A 14 13.68 -21.43 -10.75
C ALA A 14 14.14 -22.72 -11.43
N PHE A 15 13.69 -22.96 -12.66
CA PHE A 15 14.10 -24.11 -13.45
C PHE A 15 15.61 -24.10 -13.73
N ALA A 16 16.16 -22.95 -14.15
CA ALA A 16 17.59 -22.82 -14.42
C ALA A 16 18.45 -23.03 -13.15
N VAL A 17 18.04 -22.46 -12.02
CA VAL A 17 18.74 -22.62 -10.73
C VAL A 17 18.64 -24.07 -10.23
N ALA A 18 17.47 -24.70 -10.35
CA ALA A 18 17.27 -26.09 -9.99
C ALA A 18 18.14 -27.04 -10.83
N LEU A 19 18.24 -26.81 -12.14
CA LEU A 19 19.15 -27.54 -13.01
C LEU A 19 20.61 -27.36 -12.58
N CYS A 20 21.02 -26.14 -12.23
CA CYS A 20 22.37 -25.89 -11.74
C CYS A 20 22.65 -26.65 -10.44
N LYS A 21 21.74 -26.63 -9.46
CA LYS A 21 21.86 -27.42 -8.22
C LYS A 21 21.92 -28.92 -8.50
N LEU A 22 21.05 -29.44 -9.36
CA LEU A 22 21.06 -30.84 -9.73
C LEU A 22 22.40 -31.27 -10.35
N VAL A 23 22.92 -30.50 -11.31
CA VAL A 23 24.14 -30.84 -12.06
C VAL A 23 25.41 -30.61 -11.25
N PHE A 24 25.51 -29.47 -10.55
CA PHE A 24 26.76 -29.06 -9.89
C PHE A 24 26.84 -29.46 -8.42
N THR A 25 25.71 -29.54 -7.69
CA THR A 25 25.69 -29.92 -6.27
C THR A 25 25.13 -31.33 -6.04
N GLY A 26 24.60 -31.98 -7.08
CA GLY A 26 23.99 -33.31 -6.98
C GLY A 26 22.66 -33.33 -6.23
N ASP A 27 21.98 -32.19 -6.12
CA ASP A 27 20.71 -32.08 -5.40
C ASP A 27 19.56 -32.70 -6.21
N THR A 28 19.29 -33.98 -5.95
CA THR A 28 18.21 -34.72 -6.61
C THR A 28 16.82 -34.40 -6.08
N GLN A 29 16.71 -33.67 -4.95
CA GLN A 29 15.42 -33.35 -4.32
C GLN A 29 14.84 -32.02 -4.81
N VAL A 30 15.67 -31.11 -5.34
CA VAL A 30 15.26 -29.76 -5.74
C VAL A 30 13.98 -29.70 -6.59
N PHE A 31 13.80 -30.61 -7.56
CA PHE A 31 12.58 -30.63 -8.39
C PHE A 31 11.36 -31.17 -7.63
N THR A 32 11.55 -32.14 -6.75
CA THR A 32 10.52 -32.65 -5.84
C THR A 32 10.05 -31.52 -4.92
N ASP A 33 10.98 -30.76 -4.35
CA ASP A 33 10.70 -29.64 -3.45
C ASP A 33 9.94 -28.51 -4.17
N ILE A 34 10.33 -28.18 -5.40
CA ILE A 34 9.62 -27.19 -6.23
C ILE A 34 8.17 -27.61 -6.48
N ILE A 35 7.93 -28.87 -6.86
CA ILE A 35 6.57 -29.36 -7.13
C ILE A 35 5.74 -29.40 -5.84
N ASN A 36 6.30 -29.91 -4.75
CA ASN A 36 5.62 -29.94 -3.45
C ASN A 36 5.28 -28.53 -2.96
N SER A 37 6.21 -27.58 -3.10
CA SER A 37 6.00 -26.17 -2.77
C SER A 37 4.87 -25.56 -3.61
N SER A 38 4.79 -25.88 -4.90
CA SER A 38 3.71 -25.38 -5.75
C SER A 38 2.31 -25.80 -5.26
N PHE A 39 2.15 -27.06 -4.84
CA PHE A 39 0.88 -27.55 -4.29
C PHE A 39 0.58 -26.95 -2.91
N ALA A 40 1.59 -26.87 -2.04
CA ALA A 40 1.44 -26.30 -0.70
C ALA A 40 1.05 -24.81 -0.78
N SER A 41 1.71 -24.03 -1.64
CA SER A 41 1.41 -22.62 -1.87
C SER A 41 0.02 -22.41 -2.45
N ALA A 42 -0.44 -23.28 -3.37
CA ALA A 42 -1.78 -23.20 -3.92
C ALA A 42 -2.85 -23.41 -2.83
N LYS A 43 -2.66 -24.40 -1.95
CA LYS A 43 -3.53 -24.65 -0.79
C LYS A 43 -3.54 -23.46 0.16
N SER A 44 -2.36 -22.96 0.54
CA SER A 44 -2.23 -21.80 1.43
C SER A 44 -2.94 -20.57 0.86
N GLY A 45 -2.76 -20.27 -0.44
CA GLY A 45 -3.43 -19.15 -1.09
C GLY A 45 -4.95 -19.25 -1.06
N PHE A 46 -5.50 -20.46 -1.18
CA PHE A 46 -6.93 -20.68 -1.04
C PHE A 46 -7.42 -20.49 0.40
N GLU A 47 -6.73 -21.07 1.39
CA GLU A 47 -7.08 -20.96 2.82
C GLU A 47 -7.05 -19.51 3.32
N ILE A 48 -6.01 -18.76 2.96
CA ILE A 48 -5.92 -17.32 3.23
C ILE A 48 -7.14 -16.60 2.65
N SER A 49 -7.51 -16.90 1.40
CA SER A 49 -8.64 -16.24 0.75
C SER A 49 -10.00 -16.52 1.41
N LEU A 50 -10.19 -17.69 2.00
CA LEU A 50 -11.38 -17.98 2.80
C LEU A 50 -11.47 -17.06 4.02
N GLY A 51 -10.37 -16.91 4.76
CA GLY A 51 -10.29 -15.96 5.86
C GLY A 51 -10.58 -14.52 5.41
N LEU A 52 -10.07 -14.13 4.22
CA LEU A 52 -10.24 -12.78 3.70
C LEU A 52 -11.72 -12.42 3.50
N THR A 53 -12.54 -13.41 3.17
CA THR A 53 -13.95 -13.24 2.86
C THR A 53 -14.72 -12.67 4.06
N GLY A 54 -14.52 -13.20 5.26
CA GLY A 54 -15.22 -12.74 6.46
C GLY A 54 -14.81 -11.31 6.86
N VAL A 55 -13.51 -11.04 6.87
CA VAL A 55 -12.98 -9.76 7.34
C VAL A 55 -13.20 -8.63 6.32
N LEU A 56 -13.08 -8.90 5.00
CA LEU A 56 -13.46 -7.92 3.98
C LEU A 56 -14.96 -7.59 4.04
N SER A 57 -15.80 -8.58 4.33
CA SER A 57 -17.24 -8.36 4.50
C SER A 57 -17.52 -7.42 5.70
N LEU A 58 -16.85 -7.63 6.83
CA LEU A 58 -16.96 -6.76 8.00
C LEU A 58 -16.55 -5.32 7.68
N TRP A 59 -15.34 -5.14 7.15
CA TRP A 59 -14.79 -3.82 6.95
C TRP A 59 -15.50 -3.06 5.83
N LEU A 60 -15.72 -3.66 4.66
CA LEU A 60 -16.48 -2.98 3.60
C LEU A 60 -17.92 -2.69 4.02
N GLY A 61 -18.54 -3.53 4.86
CA GLY A 61 -19.81 -3.22 5.50
C GLY A 61 -19.74 -1.94 6.33
N ILE A 62 -18.73 -1.81 7.20
CA ILE A 62 -18.51 -0.59 8.00
C ILE A 62 -18.24 0.62 7.12
N MET A 63 -17.39 0.47 6.10
CA MET A 63 -17.08 1.56 5.16
C MET A 63 -18.32 2.03 4.42
N LYS A 64 -19.22 1.11 4.02
CA LYS A 64 -20.48 1.44 3.33
C LYS A 64 -21.41 2.28 4.19
N ILE A 65 -21.43 2.05 5.51
CA ILE A 65 -22.14 2.91 6.45
C ILE A 65 -21.53 4.32 6.42
N GLY A 66 -20.20 4.44 6.48
CA GLY A 66 -19.51 5.74 6.41
C GLY A 66 -19.77 6.49 5.10
N GLU A 67 -19.70 5.78 3.97
CA GLU A 67 -20.01 6.30 2.64
C GLU A 67 -21.43 6.89 2.58
N LYS A 68 -22.45 6.08 2.92
CA LYS A 68 -23.86 6.54 2.94
C LYS A 68 -24.12 7.59 4.02
N GLY A 69 -23.38 7.53 5.12
CA GLY A 69 -23.38 8.52 6.21
C GLY A 69 -22.77 9.87 5.82
N GLY A 70 -22.23 10.00 4.60
CA GLY A 70 -21.71 11.25 4.07
C GLY A 70 -20.29 11.60 4.57
N VAL A 71 -19.55 10.62 5.09
CA VAL A 71 -18.19 10.81 5.62
C VAL A 71 -17.24 11.24 4.50
N ILE A 72 -17.36 10.63 3.32
CA ILE A 72 -16.54 10.97 2.14
C ILE A 72 -16.73 12.45 1.76
N GLN A 73 -17.98 12.94 1.74
CA GLN A 73 -18.30 14.34 1.44
C GLN A 73 -17.85 15.30 2.56
N ALA A 74 -17.87 14.86 3.82
CA ALA A 74 -17.35 15.66 4.92
C ALA A 74 -15.83 15.82 4.82
N PHE A 75 -15.12 14.73 4.55
CA PHE A 75 -13.66 14.76 4.36
C PHE A 75 -13.25 15.58 3.13
N ALA A 76 -13.97 15.44 2.01
CA ALA A 76 -13.77 16.27 0.81
C ALA A 76 -13.88 17.78 1.13
N ARG A 77 -14.88 18.17 1.92
CA ARG A 77 -15.06 19.57 2.34
C ARG A 77 -13.96 20.04 3.29
N LEU A 78 -13.52 19.19 4.21
CA LEU A 78 -12.45 19.51 5.16
C LEU A 78 -11.09 19.69 4.46
N SER A 79 -10.83 18.88 3.43
CA SER A 79 -9.57 18.90 2.68
C SER A 79 -9.55 19.92 1.54
N ALA A 80 -10.71 20.43 1.11
CA ALA A 80 -10.87 21.50 0.12
C ALA A 80 -9.86 22.66 0.14
N PRO A 81 -9.60 23.32 1.29
CA PRO A 81 -8.71 24.48 1.35
C PRO A 81 -7.23 24.17 1.11
N ILE A 82 -6.82 22.91 1.25
CA ILE A 82 -5.44 22.45 0.98
C ILE A 82 -5.32 22.09 -0.49
N PHE A 83 -6.26 21.28 -0.99
CA PHE A 83 -6.25 20.78 -2.35
C PHE A 83 -6.43 21.88 -3.40
N SER A 84 -7.28 22.88 -3.15
CA SER A 84 -7.39 24.05 -4.05
C SER A 84 -6.05 24.81 -4.22
N LYS A 85 -5.13 24.70 -3.26
CA LYS A 85 -3.78 25.29 -3.35
C LYS A 85 -2.76 24.35 -3.99
N LEU A 86 -2.93 23.04 -3.84
CA LEU A 86 -2.12 22.02 -4.52
C LEU A 86 -2.43 21.90 -6.02
N PHE A 87 -3.62 22.32 -6.43
CA PHE A 87 -4.10 22.25 -7.81
C PHE A 87 -4.47 23.65 -8.36
N PRO A 88 -3.49 24.59 -8.46
CA PRO A 88 -3.76 25.97 -8.84
C PRO A 88 -4.29 26.12 -10.28
N ASP A 89 -3.96 25.17 -11.16
CA ASP A 89 -4.34 25.20 -12.58
C ASP A 89 -5.76 24.67 -12.84
N ILE A 90 -6.50 24.21 -11.81
CA ILE A 90 -7.88 23.76 -11.93
C ILE A 90 -8.83 24.95 -11.69
N PRO A 91 -9.76 25.27 -12.61
CA PRO A 91 -10.72 26.35 -12.41
C PRO A 91 -11.59 26.14 -11.16
N ALA A 92 -11.85 27.22 -10.42
CA ALA A 92 -12.71 27.17 -9.25
C ALA A 92 -14.12 26.67 -9.61
N GLY A 93 -14.63 25.70 -8.85
CA GLY A 93 -15.94 25.08 -9.10
C GLY A 93 -15.97 24.03 -10.21
N HIS A 94 -14.85 23.74 -10.88
CA HIS A 94 -14.80 22.69 -11.91
C HIS A 94 -15.11 21.31 -11.30
N PRO A 95 -15.94 20.46 -11.96
CA PRO A 95 -16.38 19.17 -11.42
C PRO A 95 -15.24 18.17 -11.14
N VAL A 96 -14.10 18.31 -11.84
CA VAL A 96 -12.91 17.45 -11.64
C VAL A 96 -12.41 17.46 -10.20
N THR A 97 -12.56 18.60 -9.52
CA THR A 97 -12.19 18.77 -8.12
C THR A 97 -12.95 17.76 -7.25
N GLY A 98 -14.24 17.58 -7.50
CA GLY A 98 -15.06 16.58 -6.81
C GLY A 98 -14.57 15.15 -7.06
N SER A 99 -14.26 14.79 -8.31
CA SER A 99 -13.75 13.45 -8.65
C SER A 99 -12.41 13.15 -7.99
N ILE A 100 -11.49 14.14 -7.96
CA ILE A 100 -10.20 14.05 -7.28
C ILE A 100 -10.40 13.83 -5.77
N PHE A 101 -11.27 14.62 -5.13
CA PHE A 101 -11.58 14.45 -3.70
C PHE A 101 -12.14 13.07 -3.39
N MET A 102 -13.05 12.60 -4.22
CA MET A 102 -13.69 11.31 -4.03
C MET A 102 -12.67 10.16 -4.16
N ASN A 103 -11.78 10.23 -5.16
CA ASN A 103 -10.70 9.27 -5.31
C ASN A 103 -9.75 9.26 -4.09
N PHE A 104 -9.25 10.42 -3.65
CA PHE A 104 -8.36 10.48 -2.49
C PHE A 104 -9.03 10.04 -1.20
N SER A 105 -10.29 10.43 -1.01
CA SER A 105 -11.07 10.02 0.17
C SER A 105 -11.27 8.51 0.18
N ALA A 106 -11.57 7.90 -0.97
CA ALA A 106 -11.71 6.46 -1.11
C ALA A 106 -10.40 5.73 -0.81
N ASN A 107 -9.26 6.15 -1.39
CA ASN A 107 -7.95 5.55 -1.11
C ASN A 107 -7.53 5.68 0.36
N LEU A 108 -7.72 6.87 0.96
CA LEU A 108 -7.39 7.11 2.37
C LEU A 108 -8.18 6.19 3.30
N LEU A 109 -9.42 5.91 2.93
CA LEU A 109 -10.33 5.03 3.65
C LEU A 109 -10.16 3.53 3.30
N GLY A 110 -9.27 3.17 2.36
CA GLY A 110 -9.07 1.78 1.92
C GLY A 110 -10.21 1.22 1.06
N LEU A 111 -10.96 2.10 0.38
CA LEU A 111 -12.02 1.77 -0.57
C LEU A 111 -11.47 1.64 -2.01
N ASP A 112 -10.42 0.85 -2.20
CA ASP A 112 -9.64 0.77 -3.45
C ASP A 112 -10.52 0.48 -4.70
N ASN A 113 -11.53 -0.37 -4.54
CA ASN A 113 -12.50 -0.73 -5.59
C ASN A 113 -13.37 0.45 -6.04
N ALA A 114 -13.67 1.39 -5.14
CA ALA A 114 -14.40 2.63 -5.46
C ALA A 114 -13.45 3.75 -5.93
N ALA A 115 -12.21 3.75 -5.42
CA ALA A 115 -11.21 4.76 -5.74
C ALA A 115 -10.82 4.74 -7.22
N THR A 116 -10.62 3.55 -7.81
CA THR A 116 -10.11 3.42 -9.18
C THR A 116 -11.07 4.00 -10.24
N PRO A 117 -12.38 3.66 -10.28
CA PRO A 117 -13.32 4.28 -11.23
C PRO A 117 -13.41 5.80 -11.08
N MET A 118 -13.40 6.30 -9.83
CA MET A 118 -13.39 7.73 -9.54
C MET A 118 -12.11 8.41 -10.04
N GLY A 119 -10.98 7.72 -9.91
CA GLY A 119 -9.69 8.19 -10.36
C GLY A 119 -9.55 8.25 -11.88
N LEU A 120 -10.04 7.21 -12.60
CA LEU A 120 -10.11 7.22 -14.06
C LEU A 120 -11.01 8.36 -14.57
N LYS A 121 -12.16 8.57 -13.92
CA LYS A 121 -13.04 9.71 -14.23
C LYS A 121 -12.35 11.05 -13.98
N ALA A 122 -11.64 11.21 -12.86
CA ALA A 122 -10.87 12.41 -12.58
C ALA A 122 -9.80 12.65 -13.66
N MET A 123 -9.11 11.60 -14.10
CA MET A 123 -8.08 11.68 -15.12
C MET A 123 -8.64 12.08 -16.50
N GLN A 124 -9.79 11.55 -16.89
CA GLN A 124 -10.49 11.98 -18.12
C GLN A 124 -10.89 13.46 -18.06
N GLN A 125 -11.45 13.91 -16.94
CA GLN A 125 -11.79 15.33 -16.75
C GLN A 125 -10.56 16.25 -16.72
N LEU A 126 -9.44 15.77 -16.18
CA LEU A 126 -8.16 16.49 -16.27
C LEU A 126 -7.64 16.54 -17.71
N GLN A 127 -7.94 15.53 -18.54
CA GLN A 127 -7.54 15.48 -19.94
C GLN A 127 -8.35 16.42 -20.82
N GLU A 128 -9.63 16.61 -20.51
CA GLU A 128 -10.47 17.66 -21.10
C GLU A 128 -9.84 19.04 -20.84
N LEU A 129 -9.44 19.32 -19.58
CA LEU A 129 -8.73 20.56 -19.22
C LEU A 129 -7.35 20.69 -19.88
N ASN A 130 -6.69 19.57 -20.18
CA ASN A 130 -5.40 19.54 -20.87
C ASN A 130 -5.52 19.86 -22.38
N GLY A 131 -6.74 19.96 -22.90
CA GLY A 131 -7.00 20.20 -24.33
C GLY A 131 -6.61 19.00 -25.21
N GLY A 132 -6.67 17.78 -24.68
CA GLY A 132 -6.38 16.55 -25.43
C GLY A 132 -4.91 16.31 -25.76
N LYS A 133 -3.98 17.07 -25.18
CA LYS A 133 -2.54 16.87 -25.38
C LYS A 133 -2.10 15.50 -24.86
N ASP A 134 -1.11 14.91 -25.49
CA ASP A 134 -0.50 13.64 -25.06
C ASP A 134 0.55 13.82 -23.94
N THR A 135 0.77 15.07 -23.50
CA THR A 135 1.73 15.44 -22.48
C THR A 135 1.01 15.78 -21.17
N ALA A 136 1.47 15.20 -20.07
CA ALA A 136 0.83 15.35 -18.76
C ALA A 136 0.75 16.81 -18.27
N SER A 137 -0.44 17.25 -17.87
CA SER A 137 -0.65 18.56 -17.23
C SER A 137 -0.19 18.56 -15.76
N ASN A 138 0.09 19.73 -15.19
CA ASN A 138 0.53 19.87 -13.80
C ASN A 138 -0.46 19.23 -12.79
N PRO A 139 -1.80 19.45 -12.90
CA PRO A 139 -2.79 18.74 -12.10
C PRO A 139 -2.68 17.22 -12.20
N MET A 140 -2.47 16.66 -13.38
CA MET A 140 -2.35 15.20 -13.54
C MET A 140 -1.12 14.66 -12.82
N ILE A 141 0.00 15.37 -12.89
CA ILE A 141 1.25 14.97 -12.20
C ILE A 141 1.02 14.97 -10.69
N MET A 142 0.45 16.04 -10.12
CA MET A 142 0.15 16.12 -8.69
C MET A 142 -0.82 15.01 -8.26
N PHE A 143 -1.90 14.81 -9.03
CA PHE A 143 -2.90 13.79 -8.76
C PHE A 143 -2.30 12.38 -8.70
N LEU A 144 -1.42 12.05 -9.66
CA LEU A 144 -0.77 10.74 -9.70
C LEU A 144 0.32 10.56 -8.66
N CYS A 145 1.09 11.60 -8.34
CA CYS A 145 2.12 11.49 -7.30
C CYS A 145 1.49 11.21 -5.93
N ILE A 146 0.34 11.82 -5.62
CA ILE A 146 -0.40 11.57 -4.36
C ILE A 146 -1.03 10.16 -4.36
N ASN A 147 -1.57 9.69 -5.49
CA ASN A 147 -2.07 8.31 -5.58
C ASN A 147 -0.92 7.29 -5.42
N ALA A 148 0.21 7.51 -6.10
CA ALA A 148 1.37 6.64 -6.03
C ALA A 148 1.99 6.57 -4.63
N SER A 149 1.93 7.65 -3.84
CA SER A 149 2.41 7.63 -2.45
C SER A 149 1.49 6.87 -1.49
N GLY A 150 0.39 6.29 -1.98
CA GLY A 150 -0.43 5.31 -1.25
C GLY A 150 -0.96 5.81 0.07
N LEU A 151 -1.52 7.03 0.08
CA LEU A 151 -2.10 7.67 1.27
C LEU A 151 -3.21 6.78 1.86
N THR A 152 -2.86 5.88 2.78
CA THR A 152 -3.75 4.90 3.41
C THR A 152 -3.81 5.16 4.90
N LEU A 153 -4.99 5.52 5.42
CA LEU A 153 -5.15 5.75 6.86
C LEU A 153 -5.24 4.43 7.63
N ILE A 154 -5.91 3.43 7.05
CA ILE A 154 -6.16 2.16 7.72
C ILE A 154 -5.71 0.99 6.83
N PRO A 155 -4.60 0.31 7.16
CA PRO A 155 -4.10 -0.83 6.39
C PRO A 155 -4.87 -2.12 6.72
N ILE A 156 -6.19 -2.10 6.50
CA ILE A 156 -7.13 -3.17 6.86
C ILE A 156 -6.67 -4.52 6.27
N THR A 157 -6.29 -4.52 5.00
CA THR A 157 -5.90 -5.75 4.29
C THR A 157 -4.64 -6.38 4.90
N ILE A 158 -3.69 -5.57 5.36
CA ILE A 158 -2.43 -6.03 5.95
C ILE A 158 -2.67 -6.61 7.35
N MET A 159 -3.41 -5.88 8.20
CA MET A 159 -3.80 -6.36 9.53
C MET A 159 -4.58 -7.68 9.44
N MET A 160 -5.42 -7.83 8.41
CA MET A 160 -6.15 -9.06 8.16
C MET A 160 -5.25 -10.24 7.82
N TYR A 161 -4.27 -10.07 6.91
CA TYR A 161 -3.33 -11.13 6.60
C TYR A 161 -2.52 -11.54 7.84
N ARG A 162 -2.12 -10.57 8.67
CA ARG A 162 -1.46 -10.84 9.95
C ARG A 162 -2.33 -11.68 10.88
N ALA A 163 -3.61 -11.32 11.04
CA ALA A 163 -4.54 -12.09 11.88
C ALA A 163 -4.72 -13.54 11.39
N GLN A 164 -4.80 -13.76 10.08
CA GLN A 164 -4.96 -15.10 9.50
C GLN A 164 -3.72 -15.97 9.64
N LEU A 165 -2.54 -15.35 9.62
CA LEU A 165 -1.27 -16.03 9.84
C LEU A 165 -0.86 -16.02 11.33
N GLY A 166 -1.81 -15.82 12.24
CA GLY A 166 -1.62 -16.04 13.67
C GLY A 166 -0.83 -14.96 14.41
N ALA A 167 -0.78 -13.72 13.91
CA ALA A 167 -0.18 -12.61 14.65
C ALA A 167 -0.80 -12.45 16.05
N ALA A 168 0.03 -12.29 17.08
CA ALA A 168 -0.43 -12.06 18.45
C ALA A 168 -1.22 -10.75 18.55
N ASN A 169 -0.77 -9.72 17.82
CA ASN A 169 -1.48 -8.47 17.68
C ASN A 169 -1.42 -7.96 16.23
N PRO A 170 -2.49 -8.14 15.43
CA PRO A 170 -2.50 -7.74 14.03
C PRO A 170 -2.37 -6.24 13.77
N SER A 171 -2.70 -5.37 14.76
CA SER A 171 -2.70 -3.91 14.61
C SER A 171 -1.40 -3.24 15.05
N ASP A 172 -0.39 -3.99 15.52
CA ASP A 172 0.92 -3.45 15.93
C ASP A 172 1.64 -2.68 14.80
N ILE A 173 1.43 -3.06 13.54
CA ILE A 173 1.96 -2.38 12.35
C ILE A 173 1.20 -1.10 11.97
N PHE A 174 0.04 -0.82 12.57
CA PHE A 174 -0.86 0.26 12.16
C PHE A 174 -0.17 1.63 12.18
N LEU A 175 0.45 1.97 13.31
CA LEU A 175 1.08 3.27 13.50
C LEU A 175 2.35 3.44 12.63
N PRO A 176 3.27 2.46 12.57
CA PRO A 176 4.39 2.50 11.62
C PRO A 176 3.96 2.67 10.15
N VAL A 177 2.93 1.94 9.70
CA VAL A 177 2.39 2.10 8.33
C VAL A 177 1.89 3.52 8.12
N MET A 178 1.07 4.04 9.03
CA MET A 178 0.50 5.38 8.94
C MET A 178 1.59 6.46 8.87
N LEU A 179 2.66 6.33 9.66
CA LEU A 179 3.79 7.25 9.61
C LEU A 179 4.56 7.13 8.28
N ALA A 180 4.84 5.91 7.80
CA ALA A 180 5.55 5.69 6.55
C ALA A 180 4.81 6.29 5.34
N THR A 181 3.49 6.07 5.23
CA THR A 181 2.68 6.63 4.14
C THR A 181 2.56 8.15 4.19
N PHE A 182 2.45 8.75 5.38
CA PHE A 182 2.43 10.20 5.51
C PHE A 182 3.77 10.82 5.14
N ILE A 183 4.90 10.20 5.50
CA ILE A 183 6.24 10.64 5.08
C ILE A 183 6.38 10.55 3.55
N ALA A 184 5.98 9.42 2.94
CA ALA A 184 6.02 9.25 1.49
C ALA A 184 5.15 10.29 0.76
N THR A 185 3.93 10.50 1.24
CA THR A 185 2.99 11.50 0.67
C THR A 185 3.49 12.92 0.84
N LEU A 186 4.08 13.25 2.00
CA LEU A 186 4.68 14.56 2.24
C LEU A 186 5.80 14.82 1.23
N VAL A 187 6.72 13.88 1.04
CA VAL A 187 7.81 14.03 0.06
C VAL A 187 7.29 14.10 -1.37
N ALA A 188 6.29 13.30 -1.74
CA ALA A 188 5.65 13.35 -3.05
C ALA A 188 5.12 14.77 -3.34
N VAL A 189 4.30 15.31 -2.43
CA VAL A 189 3.69 16.63 -2.60
C VAL A 189 4.72 17.75 -2.58
N LEU A 190 5.67 17.74 -1.65
CA LEU A 190 6.72 18.76 -1.58
C LEU A 190 7.58 18.77 -2.85
N THR A 191 7.93 17.60 -3.38
CA THR A 191 8.71 17.48 -4.63
C THR A 191 7.94 18.06 -5.81
N VAL A 192 6.64 17.74 -5.94
CA VAL A 192 5.82 18.28 -7.03
C VAL A 192 5.62 19.78 -6.87
N CYS A 193 5.35 20.28 -5.65
CA CYS A 193 5.23 21.71 -5.38
C CYS A 193 6.50 22.48 -5.74
N PHE A 194 7.68 21.94 -5.38
CA PHE A 194 8.96 22.52 -5.75
C PHE A 194 9.13 22.58 -7.28
N ARG A 195 8.86 21.48 -7.98
CA ARG A 195 8.95 21.42 -9.46
C ARG A 195 7.96 22.32 -10.17
N GLN A 196 6.73 22.45 -9.64
CA GLN A 196 5.67 23.28 -10.19
C GLN A 196 5.71 24.74 -9.68
N LYS A 197 6.68 25.08 -8.82
CA LYS A 197 6.79 26.40 -8.17
C LYS A 197 5.53 26.83 -7.42
N ILE A 198 4.82 25.88 -6.81
CA ILE A 198 3.68 26.14 -5.93
C ILE A 198 4.20 26.75 -4.62
N ASN A 199 3.66 27.88 -4.22
CA ASN A 199 4.08 28.58 -3.01
C ASN A 199 3.60 27.83 -1.74
N LEU A 200 4.50 27.05 -1.14
CA LEU A 200 4.26 26.29 0.10
C LEU A 200 4.12 27.18 1.35
N LEU A 201 4.57 28.44 1.31
CA LEU A 201 4.49 29.38 2.44
C LEU A 201 3.08 29.97 2.63
N GLN A 202 2.12 29.58 1.79
CA GLN A 202 0.72 29.92 2.01
C GLN A 202 0.24 29.33 3.33
N LYS A 203 -0.48 30.15 4.12
CA LYS A 203 -0.98 29.79 5.46
C LYS A 203 -1.59 28.38 5.52
N ASN A 204 -2.44 28.02 4.56
CA ASN A 204 -3.12 26.71 4.56
C ASN A 204 -2.16 25.53 4.36
N LEU A 205 -1.22 25.66 3.43
CA LEU A 205 -0.24 24.60 3.14
C LEU A 205 0.80 24.50 4.26
N LEU A 206 1.25 25.64 4.79
CA LEU A 206 2.21 25.69 5.89
C LEU A 206 1.60 25.12 7.18
N LEU A 207 0.35 25.46 7.51
CA LEU A 207 -0.34 24.87 8.67
C LEU A 207 -0.56 23.37 8.49
N PHE A 208 -0.93 22.92 7.29
CA PHE A 208 -1.19 21.50 7.05
C PHE A 208 0.10 20.66 7.07
N PHE A 209 1.09 20.99 6.23
CA PHE A 209 2.33 20.23 6.16
C PHE A 209 3.24 20.47 7.36
N GLY A 210 3.29 21.70 7.88
CA GLY A 210 4.00 22.00 9.12
C GLY A 210 3.37 21.30 10.32
N GLY A 211 2.03 21.28 10.42
CA GLY A 211 1.31 20.53 11.45
C GLY A 211 1.51 19.02 11.34
N LEU A 212 1.40 18.46 10.14
CA LEU A 212 1.65 17.04 9.89
C LEU A 212 3.11 16.66 10.22
N GLY A 213 4.08 17.45 9.76
CA GLY A 213 5.50 17.24 10.05
C GLY A 213 5.81 17.33 11.54
N ALA A 214 5.25 18.33 12.23
CA ALA A 214 5.40 18.49 13.68
C ALA A 214 4.75 17.33 14.45
N ALA A 215 3.58 16.85 14.01
CA ALA A 215 2.93 15.68 14.62
C ALA A 215 3.76 14.41 14.44
N ILE A 216 4.27 14.15 13.23
CA ILE A 216 5.15 13.00 12.95
C ILE A 216 6.43 13.09 13.79
N ALA A 217 7.10 14.25 13.79
CA ALA A 217 8.31 14.46 14.57
C ALA A 217 8.06 14.31 16.07
N GLY A 218 6.96 14.88 16.58
CA GLY A 218 6.56 14.77 17.98
C GLY A 218 6.30 13.32 18.40
N LEU A 219 5.62 12.53 17.56
CA LEU A 219 5.41 11.11 17.80
C LEU A 219 6.72 10.33 17.80
N ILE A 220 7.61 10.56 16.82
CA ILE A 220 8.92 9.90 16.76
C ILE A 220 9.75 10.22 18.02
N LEU A 221 9.78 11.49 18.44
CA LEU A 221 10.50 11.91 19.64
C LEU A 221 9.91 11.30 20.92
N LEU A 222 8.58 11.23 21.01
CA LEU A 222 7.88 10.61 22.13
C LEU A 222 8.25 9.12 22.24
N PHE A 223 8.14 8.36 21.15
CA PHE A 223 8.45 6.93 21.18
C PHE A 223 9.93 6.64 21.41
N ARG A 224 10.83 7.50 20.92
CA ARG A 224 12.27 7.38 21.21
C ARG A 224 12.59 7.51 22.70
N SER A 225 11.75 8.21 23.46
CA SER A 225 11.93 8.37 24.92
C SER A 225 11.34 7.23 25.75
N MET A 226 10.65 6.28 25.12
CA MET A 226 9.97 5.16 25.78
C MET A 226 10.77 3.87 25.66
N GLU A 227 10.57 2.98 26.63
CA GLU A 227 11.06 1.60 26.55
C GLU A 227 10.23 0.78 25.54
N GLN A 228 10.82 -0.24 24.92
CA GLN A 228 10.22 -0.96 23.79
C GLN A 228 8.88 -1.62 24.11
N GLU A 229 8.75 -2.20 25.31
CA GLU A 229 7.51 -2.83 25.77
C GLU A 229 6.37 -1.80 25.95
N GLN A 230 6.69 -0.63 26.51
CA GLN A 230 5.73 0.47 26.67
C GLN A 230 5.30 1.05 25.32
N MET A 231 6.23 1.24 24.40
CA MET A 231 5.94 1.71 23.04
C MET A 231 4.97 0.75 22.32
N SER A 232 5.21 -0.56 22.41
CA SER A 232 4.32 -1.58 21.84
C SER A 232 2.92 -1.52 22.45
N LEU A 233 2.82 -1.43 23.78
CA LEU A 233 1.56 -1.32 24.50
C LEU A 233 0.77 -0.06 24.09
N TYR A 234 1.40 1.12 24.13
CA TYR A 234 0.74 2.39 23.80
C TYR A 234 0.35 2.48 22.33
N SER A 235 1.18 1.97 21.43
CA SER A 235 0.88 1.95 19.99
C SER A 235 -0.31 1.05 19.68
N THR A 236 -0.37 -0.11 20.33
CA THR A 236 -1.50 -1.04 20.23
C THR A 236 -2.79 -0.43 20.77
N LEU A 237 -2.72 0.16 21.97
CA LEU A 237 -3.87 0.82 22.57
C LEU A 237 -4.38 1.95 21.68
N PHE A 238 -3.48 2.83 21.22
CA PHE A 238 -3.82 3.92 20.32
C PHE A 238 -4.48 3.42 19.03
N ALA A 239 -3.86 2.43 18.36
CA ALA A 239 -4.40 1.85 17.13
C ALA A 239 -5.81 1.29 17.35
N ASN A 240 -6.00 0.45 18.37
CA ASN A 240 -7.29 -0.19 18.62
C ASN A 240 -8.37 0.82 19.05
N THR A 241 -8.03 1.78 19.91
CA THR A 241 -8.95 2.85 20.31
C THR A 241 -9.33 3.72 19.11
N LEU A 242 -8.37 4.10 18.25
CA LEU A 242 -8.63 4.89 17.06
C LEU A 242 -9.53 4.12 16.08
N LEU A 243 -9.22 2.85 15.80
CA LEU A 243 -10.02 2.00 14.93
C LEU A 243 -11.46 1.90 15.42
N PHE A 244 -11.67 1.54 16.69
CA PHE A 244 -13.01 1.40 17.24
C PHE A 244 -13.77 2.74 17.25
N THR A 245 -13.07 3.85 17.50
CA THR A 245 -13.64 5.20 17.41
C THR A 245 -14.10 5.53 16.00
N ILE A 246 -13.34 5.14 14.97
CA ILE A 246 -13.72 5.34 13.56
C ILE A 246 -14.98 4.53 13.23
N ILE A 247 -15.06 3.27 13.68
CA ILE A 247 -16.25 2.41 13.48
C ILE A 247 -17.49 3.07 14.10
N CYS A 248 -17.40 3.45 15.38
CA CYS A 248 -18.47 4.16 16.07
C CYS A 248 -18.84 5.47 15.38
N GLY A 249 -17.84 6.23 14.90
CA GLY A 249 -18.02 7.46 14.16
C GLY A 249 -18.84 7.25 12.87
N PHE A 250 -18.55 6.20 12.11
CA PHE A 250 -19.30 5.87 10.89
C PHE A 250 -20.75 5.49 11.20
N ILE A 251 -20.98 4.70 12.24
CA ILE A 251 -22.33 4.34 12.70
C ILE A 251 -23.10 5.60 13.10
N VAL A 252 -22.48 6.50 13.89
CA VAL A 252 -23.10 7.77 14.30
C VAL A 252 -23.42 8.65 13.09
N CYS A 253 -22.52 8.73 12.09
CA CYS A 253 -22.78 9.44 10.83
C CYS A 253 -23.97 8.83 10.07
N GLY A 254 -24.05 7.50 9.99
CA GLY A 254 -25.18 6.78 9.39
C GLY A 254 -26.51 7.11 10.09
N ILE A 255 -26.53 7.06 11.43
CA ILE A 255 -27.70 7.42 12.25
C ILE A 255 -28.13 8.87 11.98
N ARG A 256 -27.18 9.82 12.01
CA ARG A 256 -27.45 11.25 11.78
C ARG A 256 -28.04 11.53 10.39
N LYS A 257 -27.63 10.76 9.39
CA LYS A 257 -28.17 10.83 8.01
C LYS A 257 -29.42 10.00 7.79
N ARG A 258 -29.97 9.36 8.84
CA ARG A 258 -31.13 8.46 8.79
C ARG A 258 -30.94 7.32 7.79
N VAL A 259 -29.71 6.82 7.66
CA VAL A 259 -29.39 5.63 6.86
C VAL A 259 -29.72 4.40 7.70
N ASN A 260 -30.35 3.38 7.09
CA ASN A 260 -30.43 2.07 7.73
C ASN A 260 -29.03 1.45 7.79
N VAL A 261 -28.42 1.53 8.97
CA VAL A 261 -27.04 1.10 9.22
C VAL A 261 -26.84 -0.38 8.93
N TYR A 262 -27.83 -1.23 9.25
CA TYR A 262 -27.74 -2.66 9.00
C TYR A 262 -27.79 -2.98 7.50
N ASP A 263 -28.73 -2.39 6.76
CA ASP A 263 -28.82 -2.62 5.31
C ASP A 263 -27.58 -2.11 4.58
N ALA A 264 -27.06 -0.94 4.98
CA ALA A 264 -25.82 -0.39 4.45
C ALA A 264 -24.63 -1.34 4.74
N PHE A 265 -24.56 -1.88 5.96
CA PHE A 265 -23.55 -2.87 6.32
C PHE A 265 -23.65 -4.13 5.44
N ILE A 266 -24.84 -4.69 5.26
CA ILE A 266 -25.05 -5.91 4.46
C ILE A 266 -24.70 -5.66 2.98
N GLU A 267 -25.02 -4.49 2.45
CA GLU A 267 -24.62 -4.10 1.09
C GLU A 267 -23.09 -4.09 0.94
N GLY A 268 -22.38 -3.41 1.84
CA GLY A 268 -20.91 -3.40 1.83
C GLY A 268 -20.31 -4.78 2.07
N ALA A 269 -20.93 -5.60 2.93
CA ALA A 269 -20.48 -6.96 3.20
C ALA A 269 -20.55 -7.86 1.95
N LYS A 270 -21.62 -7.74 1.15
CA LYS A 270 -21.73 -8.46 -0.14
C LYS A 270 -20.65 -8.04 -1.13
N GLU A 271 -20.30 -6.75 -1.19
CA GLU A 271 -19.17 -6.26 -1.99
C GLU A 271 -17.84 -6.86 -1.50
N GLY A 272 -17.65 -6.95 -0.18
CA GLY A 272 -16.47 -7.56 0.46
C GLY A 272 -16.32 -9.03 0.10
N PHE A 273 -17.42 -9.78 0.18
CA PHE A 273 -17.46 -11.18 -0.22
C PHE A 273 -17.07 -11.38 -1.70
N LYS A 274 -17.69 -10.61 -2.61
CA LYS A 274 -17.37 -10.69 -4.06
C LYS A 274 -15.91 -10.35 -4.34
N THR A 275 -15.39 -9.34 -3.64
CA THR A 275 -13.98 -8.92 -3.76
C THR A 275 -13.05 -10.05 -3.33
N ALA A 276 -13.32 -10.70 -2.19
CA ALA A 276 -12.52 -11.81 -1.71
C ALA A 276 -12.45 -12.97 -2.72
N VAL A 277 -13.60 -13.36 -3.28
CA VAL A 277 -13.68 -14.42 -4.30
C VAL A 277 -12.87 -14.06 -5.55
N THR A 278 -12.91 -12.79 -5.97
CA THR A 278 -12.18 -12.30 -7.14
C THR A 278 -10.67 -12.33 -6.92
N ILE A 279 -10.19 -12.20 -5.68
CA ILE A 279 -8.75 -12.18 -5.34
C ILE A 279 -8.14 -13.60 -5.38
N ILE A 280 -8.92 -14.66 -5.12
CA ILE A 280 -8.44 -16.05 -5.01
C ILE A 280 -7.47 -16.45 -6.13
N PRO A 281 -7.81 -16.33 -7.43
CA PRO A 281 -6.94 -16.85 -8.49
C PRO A 281 -5.60 -16.12 -8.56
N TYR A 282 -5.61 -14.81 -8.32
CA TYR A 282 -4.41 -13.99 -8.32
C TYR A 282 -3.50 -14.32 -7.15
N LEU A 283 -4.09 -14.58 -5.97
CA LEU A 283 -3.34 -14.93 -4.77
C LEU A 283 -2.68 -16.31 -4.93
N ILE A 284 -3.41 -17.29 -5.48
CA ILE A 284 -2.85 -18.61 -5.78
C ILE A 284 -1.71 -18.48 -6.79
N ALA A 285 -1.93 -17.79 -7.91
CA ALA A 285 -0.92 -17.67 -8.97
C ALA A 285 0.39 -17.04 -8.47
N ILE A 286 0.31 -16.00 -7.63
CA ILE A 286 1.50 -15.33 -7.11
C ILE A 286 2.21 -16.17 -6.04
N LEU A 287 1.49 -16.79 -5.10
CA LEU A 287 2.10 -17.60 -4.05
C LEU A 287 2.72 -18.87 -4.62
N VAL A 288 2.12 -19.47 -5.66
CA VAL A 288 2.73 -20.60 -6.37
C VAL A 288 4.02 -20.16 -7.06
N GLY A 289 4.01 -19.05 -7.78
CA GLY A 289 5.23 -18.53 -8.43
C GLY A 289 6.34 -18.25 -7.43
N ILE A 290 6.01 -17.63 -6.28
CA ILE A 290 6.98 -17.35 -5.22
C ILE A 290 7.47 -18.65 -4.56
N GLY A 291 6.58 -19.60 -4.29
CA GLY A 291 6.94 -20.91 -3.73
C GLY A 291 7.92 -21.67 -4.61
N VAL A 292 7.66 -21.72 -5.93
CA VAL A 292 8.57 -22.31 -6.93
C VAL A 292 9.92 -21.59 -6.94
N PHE A 293 9.92 -20.26 -6.95
CA PHE A 293 11.15 -19.45 -6.95
C PHE A 293 11.98 -19.66 -5.68
N ARG A 294 11.34 -19.71 -4.51
CA ARG A 294 11.99 -19.95 -3.22
C ARG A 294 12.50 -21.38 -3.09
N ALA A 295 11.70 -22.38 -3.41
CA ALA A 295 12.09 -23.81 -3.34
C ALA A 295 13.26 -24.15 -4.27
N SER A 296 13.42 -23.45 -5.39
CA SER A 296 14.62 -23.60 -6.23
C SER A 296 15.91 -23.10 -5.57
N GLY A 297 15.81 -22.26 -4.54
CA GLY A 297 16.91 -21.52 -3.93
C GLY A 297 17.31 -20.24 -4.66
N ALA A 298 16.61 -19.86 -5.73
CA ALA A 298 16.87 -18.61 -6.43
C ALA A 298 16.70 -17.39 -5.52
N MET A 299 15.70 -17.43 -4.62
CA MET A 299 15.50 -16.38 -3.62
C MET A 299 16.67 -16.27 -2.65
N ASP A 300 17.22 -17.40 -2.19
CA ASP A 300 18.33 -17.41 -1.23
C ASP A 300 19.59 -16.79 -1.85
N PHE A 301 19.91 -17.12 -3.11
CA PHE A 301 21.02 -16.50 -3.83
C PHE A 301 20.85 -14.98 -3.97
N LEU A 302 19.63 -14.52 -4.25
CA LEU A 302 19.34 -13.10 -4.38
C LEU A 302 19.47 -12.37 -3.04
N ILE A 303 18.86 -12.90 -1.98
CA ILE A 303 18.89 -12.31 -0.64
C ILE A 303 20.33 -12.30 -0.11
N GLU A 304 21.06 -13.41 -0.24
CA GLU A 304 22.43 -13.51 0.27
C GLU A 304 23.40 -12.61 -0.49
N GLY A 305 23.26 -12.51 -1.82
CA GLY A 305 24.05 -11.58 -2.62
C GLY A 305 23.87 -10.12 -2.17
N ILE A 306 22.64 -9.72 -1.84
CA ILE A 306 22.36 -8.39 -1.29
C ILE A 306 22.90 -8.26 0.13
N ARG A 307 22.69 -9.29 0.98
CA ARG A 307 23.18 -9.32 2.37
C ARG A 307 24.68 -9.08 2.44
N LEU A 308 25.47 -9.78 1.62
CA LEU A 308 26.92 -9.61 1.54
C LEU A 308 27.30 -8.19 1.11
N GLY A 309 26.60 -7.63 0.13
CA GLY A 309 26.81 -6.24 -0.31
C GLY A 309 26.55 -5.23 0.82
N VAL A 310 25.43 -5.36 1.52
CA VAL A 310 25.04 -4.46 2.63
C VAL A 310 25.97 -4.64 3.84
N ALA A 311 26.30 -5.88 4.19
CA ALA A 311 27.22 -6.20 5.29
C ALA A 311 28.63 -5.64 5.04
N SER A 312 29.09 -5.63 3.78
CA SER A 312 30.39 -5.02 3.42
C SER A 312 30.45 -3.51 3.68
N ALA A 313 29.29 -2.84 3.74
CA ALA A 313 29.18 -1.42 4.09
C ALA A 313 29.01 -1.18 5.61
N GLY A 314 28.99 -2.23 6.43
CA GLY A 314 28.80 -2.13 7.88
C GLY A 314 27.37 -1.75 8.31
N ILE A 315 26.39 -1.92 7.42
CA ILE A 315 24.98 -1.60 7.68
C ILE A 315 24.27 -2.85 8.22
N ASN A 316 23.36 -2.68 9.18
CA ASN A 316 22.51 -3.77 9.68
C ASN A 316 21.71 -4.41 8.51
N THR A 317 21.72 -5.74 8.42
CA THR A 317 21.12 -6.49 7.30
C THR A 317 19.72 -7.06 7.58
N ASP A 318 19.12 -6.81 8.74
CA ASP A 318 17.83 -7.41 9.14
C ASP A 318 16.68 -6.99 8.20
N PHE A 319 16.82 -5.85 7.52
CA PHE A 319 15.85 -5.39 6.52
C PHE A 319 15.91 -6.15 5.18
N VAL A 320 17.00 -6.88 4.91
CA VAL A 320 17.27 -7.51 3.60
C VAL A 320 16.19 -8.54 3.25
N GLU A 321 15.64 -9.22 4.25
CA GLU A 321 14.60 -10.23 4.10
C GLU A 321 13.24 -9.64 3.64
N ALA A 322 13.03 -8.34 3.85
CA ALA A 322 11.84 -7.62 3.39
C ALA A 322 12.03 -6.94 2.02
N LEU A 323 13.25 -6.94 1.45
CA LEU A 323 13.55 -6.32 0.16
C LEU A 323 12.71 -6.84 -1.01
N PRO A 324 12.38 -8.15 -1.12
CA PRO A 324 11.52 -8.61 -2.20
C PRO A 324 10.18 -7.87 -2.24
N THR A 325 9.60 -7.56 -1.07
CA THR A 325 8.37 -6.77 -0.96
C THR A 325 8.60 -5.33 -1.42
N MET A 326 9.70 -4.69 -1.01
CA MET A 326 10.05 -3.32 -1.40
C MET A 326 10.26 -3.17 -2.90
N LEU A 327 11.02 -4.09 -3.52
CA LEU A 327 11.32 -4.06 -4.95
C LEU A 327 10.05 -4.30 -5.80
N MET A 328 9.17 -5.16 -5.32
CA MET A 328 7.93 -5.49 -6.02
C MET A 328 6.89 -4.37 -5.91
N LYS A 329 6.94 -3.58 -4.85
CA LYS A 329 5.88 -2.62 -4.51
C LYS A 329 5.59 -1.56 -5.59
N PRO A 330 6.57 -0.88 -6.22
CA PRO A 330 6.29 0.08 -7.29
C PRO A 330 5.74 -0.58 -8.57
N LEU A 331 6.03 -1.87 -8.77
CA LEU A 331 5.71 -2.63 -9.98
C LEU A 331 4.33 -3.29 -9.91
N SER A 332 3.98 -3.88 -8.76
CA SER A 332 2.77 -4.68 -8.61
C SER A 332 2.34 -4.82 -7.16
N GLY A 333 1.10 -4.43 -6.87
CA GLY A 333 0.54 -4.48 -5.51
C GLY A 333 0.12 -5.89 -5.11
N SER A 334 -0.34 -6.70 -6.07
CA SER A 334 -0.59 -8.12 -5.87
C SER A 334 0.71 -8.91 -5.74
N GLY A 335 1.73 -8.55 -6.54
CA GLY A 335 3.09 -9.10 -6.42
C GLY A 335 3.70 -8.84 -5.05
N SER A 336 3.71 -7.58 -4.60
CA SER A 336 4.32 -7.19 -3.33
C SER A 336 3.57 -7.78 -2.14
N ARG A 337 2.25 -7.90 -2.25
CA ARG A 337 1.44 -8.61 -1.26
C ARG A 337 1.77 -10.10 -1.19
N GLY A 338 2.01 -10.74 -2.33
CA GLY A 338 2.55 -12.11 -2.38
C GLY A 338 3.88 -12.23 -1.63
N MET A 339 4.80 -11.29 -1.88
CA MET A 339 6.10 -11.24 -1.18
C MET A 339 5.97 -10.98 0.31
N MET A 340 5.02 -10.14 0.72
CA MET A 340 4.71 -9.89 2.13
C MET A 340 4.20 -11.16 2.83
N LEU A 341 3.29 -11.89 2.19
CA LEU A 341 2.77 -13.15 2.71
C LEU A 341 3.85 -14.22 2.81
N ASP A 342 4.70 -14.31 1.78
CA ASP A 342 5.84 -15.19 1.77
C ASP A 342 6.84 -14.87 2.90
N ALA A 343 7.13 -13.60 3.15
CA ALA A 343 7.97 -13.18 4.28
C ALA A 343 7.37 -13.59 5.65
N MET A 344 6.06 -13.39 5.85
CA MET A 344 5.39 -13.80 7.08
C MET A 344 5.36 -15.33 7.26
N ASN A 345 5.12 -16.09 6.18
CA ASN A 345 5.14 -17.55 6.23
C ASN A 345 6.54 -18.12 6.45
N THR A 346 7.58 -17.46 5.92
CA THR A 346 8.96 -17.93 5.97
C THR A 346 9.63 -17.58 7.30
N TYR A 347 9.54 -16.32 7.72
CA TYR A 347 10.27 -15.81 8.89
C TYR A 347 9.40 -15.70 10.14
N GLY A 348 8.08 -15.86 9.99
CA GLY A 348 7.08 -15.69 11.04
C GLY A 348 6.37 -14.35 10.96
N THR A 349 5.07 -14.35 11.24
CA THR A 349 4.21 -13.16 11.13
C THR A 349 4.65 -12.01 12.03
N ASP A 350 5.10 -12.31 13.26
CA ASP A 350 5.58 -11.33 14.22
C ASP A 350 7.11 -11.18 14.23
N SER A 351 7.81 -11.71 13.22
CA SER A 351 9.24 -11.42 13.03
C SER A 351 9.47 -9.99 12.57
N PHE A 352 10.70 -9.48 12.74
CA PHE A 352 11.11 -8.18 12.21
C PHE A 352 10.85 -8.10 10.70
N ALA A 353 11.29 -9.11 9.93
CA ALA A 353 11.09 -9.18 8.49
C ALA A 353 9.61 -9.21 8.09
N GLY A 354 8.78 -9.99 8.80
CA GLY A 354 7.34 -10.06 8.59
C GLY A 354 6.65 -8.72 8.82
N ARG A 355 6.96 -8.04 9.93
CA ARG A 355 6.42 -6.70 10.24
C ARG A 355 6.92 -5.64 9.27
N LEU A 356 8.20 -5.62 8.92
CA LEU A 356 8.75 -4.68 7.95
C LEU A 356 8.11 -4.86 6.57
N ALA A 357 7.93 -6.10 6.10
CA ALA A 357 7.22 -6.37 4.86
C ALA A 357 5.77 -5.83 4.89
N CYS A 358 5.08 -5.96 6.04
CA CYS A 358 3.77 -5.34 6.25
C CYS A 358 3.84 -3.80 6.19
N ILE A 359 4.84 -3.17 6.81
CA ILE A 359 4.98 -1.71 6.78
C ILE A 359 5.20 -1.22 5.34
N VAL A 360 6.13 -1.85 4.63
CA VAL A 360 6.42 -1.55 3.22
C VAL A 360 5.17 -1.70 2.36
N GLN A 361 4.43 -2.80 2.53
CA GLN A 361 3.22 -3.06 1.75
C GLN A 361 2.17 -1.95 1.93
N GLY A 362 2.10 -1.32 3.10
CA GLY A 362 1.19 -0.23 3.42
C GLY A 362 1.75 1.17 3.20
N SER A 363 3.03 1.31 2.88
CA SER A 363 3.71 2.62 2.83
C SER A 363 3.43 3.44 1.57
N THR A 364 3.30 2.79 0.40
CA THR A 364 3.01 3.46 -0.88
C THR A 364 2.00 2.68 -1.72
N ASP A 365 1.71 3.11 -2.95
CA ASP A 365 0.96 2.35 -3.96
C ASP A 365 1.90 1.95 -5.11
N THR A 366 1.33 1.49 -6.22
CA THR A 366 1.99 0.81 -7.31
C THR A 366 2.32 1.81 -8.42
N THR A 367 3.39 2.59 -8.23
CA THR A 367 3.79 3.69 -9.12
C THR A 367 3.61 3.39 -10.61
N PHE A 368 4.17 2.31 -11.13
CA PHE A 368 4.11 2.02 -12.56
C PHE A 368 2.70 1.61 -13.02
N TYR A 369 1.95 0.90 -12.17
CA TYR A 369 0.59 0.51 -12.48
C TYR A 369 -0.35 1.72 -12.47
N VAL A 370 -0.31 2.54 -11.42
CA VAL A 370 -1.14 3.76 -11.31
C VAL A 370 -0.83 4.69 -12.49
N VAL A 371 0.45 4.93 -12.80
CA VAL A 371 0.83 5.76 -13.95
C VAL A 371 0.30 5.17 -15.25
N ALA A 372 0.55 3.88 -15.53
CA ALA A 372 0.14 3.24 -16.77
C ALA A 372 -1.39 3.21 -16.95
N LEU A 373 -2.12 2.87 -15.90
CA LEU A 373 -3.59 2.77 -15.92
C LEU A 373 -4.23 4.12 -16.19
N TYR A 374 -3.86 5.13 -15.43
CA TYR A 374 -4.49 6.43 -15.49
C TYR A 374 -4.07 7.19 -16.76
N TYR A 375 -2.78 7.28 -17.06
CA TYR A 375 -2.32 7.91 -18.30
C TYR A 375 -2.78 7.15 -19.54
N GLY A 376 -2.84 5.82 -19.48
CA GLY A 376 -3.41 4.99 -20.54
C GLY A 376 -4.87 5.35 -20.84
N SER A 377 -5.70 5.55 -19.81
CA SER A 377 -7.10 5.94 -19.97
C SER A 377 -7.32 7.33 -20.57
N ALA A 378 -6.32 8.21 -20.47
CA ALA A 378 -6.34 9.58 -20.98
C ALA A 378 -5.50 9.78 -22.26
N GLY A 379 -4.87 8.71 -22.78
CA GLY A 379 -4.02 8.78 -23.97
C GLY A 379 -2.71 9.58 -23.77
N ILE A 380 -2.26 9.76 -22.52
CA ILE A 380 -0.99 10.45 -22.22
C ILE A 380 0.19 9.54 -22.54
N ARG A 381 1.13 10.05 -23.34
CA ARG A 381 2.38 9.37 -23.73
C ARG A 381 3.60 9.97 -23.03
N ASN A 382 3.63 11.29 -22.87
CA ASN A 382 4.72 11.97 -22.20
C ASN A 382 4.35 12.24 -20.73
N THR A 383 4.93 11.44 -19.85
CA THR A 383 4.69 11.48 -18.39
C THR A 383 5.47 12.59 -17.68
N ARG A 384 6.31 13.37 -18.38
CA ARG A 384 7.19 14.39 -17.83
C ARG A 384 8.02 13.84 -16.66
N TYR A 385 7.80 14.34 -15.45
CA TYR A 385 8.54 13.95 -14.24
C TYR A 385 7.69 13.16 -13.24
N THR A 386 6.49 12.70 -13.62
CA THR A 386 5.60 11.93 -12.74
C THR A 386 6.28 10.69 -12.19
N ILE A 387 6.90 9.88 -13.07
CA ILE A 387 7.54 8.62 -12.66
C ILE A 387 8.68 8.89 -11.68
N SER A 388 9.56 9.86 -11.98
CA SER A 388 10.68 10.19 -11.09
C SER A 388 10.22 10.70 -9.73
N CYS A 389 9.16 11.52 -9.68
CA CYS A 389 8.59 12.00 -8.42
C CYS A 389 7.92 10.88 -7.62
N SER A 390 7.16 9.99 -8.27
CA SER A 390 6.53 8.83 -7.62
C SER A 390 7.58 7.85 -7.10
N LEU A 391 8.64 7.55 -7.85
CA LEU A 391 9.73 6.68 -7.38
C LEU A 391 10.52 7.28 -6.22
N LEU A 392 10.67 8.61 -6.16
CA LEU A 392 11.26 9.27 -5.00
C LEU A 392 10.36 9.11 -3.75
N ALA A 393 9.05 9.19 -3.92
CA ALA A 393 8.10 8.92 -2.85
C ALA A 393 8.15 7.46 -2.38
N ASP A 394 8.23 6.50 -3.31
CA ASP A 394 8.45 5.07 -3.00
C ASP A 394 9.73 4.86 -2.21
N LEU A 395 10.86 5.39 -2.68
CA LEU A 395 12.14 5.26 -1.99
C LEU A 395 12.08 5.84 -0.57
N THR A 396 11.45 7.01 -0.43
CA THR A 396 11.27 7.64 0.88
C THR A 396 10.38 6.79 1.78
N GLY A 397 9.28 6.25 1.26
CA GLY A 397 8.39 5.34 1.98
C GLY A 397 9.11 4.08 2.44
N PHE A 398 9.99 3.51 1.62
CA PHE A 398 10.78 2.33 1.98
C PHE A 398 11.82 2.64 3.06
N ILE A 399 12.55 3.75 2.93
CA ILE A 399 13.50 4.19 3.97
C ILE A 399 12.75 4.45 5.28
N ALA A 400 11.62 5.16 5.24
CA ALA A 400 10.78 5.38 6.41
C ALA A 400 10.29 4.06 7.02
N SER A 401 9.88 3.10 6.19
CA SER A 401 9.44 1.77 6.65
C SER A 401 10.56 1.03 7.39
N VAL A 402 11.79 1.07 6.87
CA VAL A 402 12.97 0.45 7.49
C VAL A 402 13.28 1.12 8.84
N VAL A 403 13.36 2.46 8.87
CA VAL A 403 13.65 3.21 10.10
C VAL A 403 12.58 2.98 11.16
N LEU A 404 11.30 3.03 10.76
CA LEU A 404 10.19 2.78 11.68
C LEU A 404 10.16 1.32 12.13
N ALA A 405 10.50 0.34 11.29
CA ALA A 405 10.58 -1.04 11.73
C ALA A 405 11.68 -1.24 12.79
N TYR A 406 12.88 -0.68 12.59
CA TYR A 406 13.92 -0.73 13.63
C TYR A 406 13.49 0.00 14.91
N MET A 407 12.84 1.15 14.78
CA MET A 407 12.39 1.90 15.95
C MET A 407 11.31 1.17 16.74
N PHE A 408 10.37 0.47 16.07
CA PHE A 408 9.23 -0.18 16.72
C PHE A 408 9.50 -1.64 17.13
N PHE A 409 10.37 -2.34 16.39
CA PHE A 409 10.49 -3.81 16.48
C PHE A 409 11.93 -4.34 16.45
N GLY A 410 12.93 -3.45 16.32
CA GLY A 410 14.35 -3.82 16.26
C GLY A 410 15.10 -3.61 17.57
#